data_AF-A0A2N2D721-F1
#
_entry.id   AF-A0A2N2D721-F1
#
_cell.length_a   1.000
_cell.length_b   1.000
_cell.length_c   1.000
_cell.angle_alpha   90.00
_cell.angle_beta   90.00
_cell.angle_gamma   90.00
#
_symmetry.space_group_name_H-M   'P 1'
#
loop_
_entity.id
_entity.type
_entity.pdbx_description
1 polymer ?
#
loop_
_entity_poly.entity_id
_entity_poly.type
_entity_poly.pdbx_seq_one_letter_code
_entity_poly.pdbx_strand_id
1 'polypeptide(L)'
;MNKVNVEFINTCSCCASHEEDIKKAAQPYGDKVEVKIYHAGIDFDYLRKYGMISRGTMIINGQKKYDSLNKEIIEKAIQDAVGE
;
A
#
# COMPACT_ATOMS: atom_id res chain seq x y z
N MET A 1 11.10 -7.02 -16.31
CA MET A 1 10.29 -5.83 -15.97
C MET A 1 9.97 -5.94 -14.49
N ASN A 2 10.45 -5.00 -13.67
CA ASN A 2 10.15 -5.02 -12.24
C ASN A 2 8.73 -4.52 -12.04
N LYS A 3 7.85 -5.39 -11.52
CA LYS A 3 6.51 -5.00 -11.10
C LYS A 3 6.64 -4.20 -9.80
N VAL A 4 5.90 -3.11 -9.70
CA VAL A 4 5.83 -2.30 -8.49
C VAL A 4 4.97 -3.04 -7.48
N ASN A 5 5.51 -3.36 -6.31
CA ASN A 5 4.76 -4.00 -5.23
C ASN A 5 4.24 -2.91 -4.29
N VAL A 6 2.92 -2.78 -4.17
CA VAL A 6 2.26 -1.83 -3.26
C VAL A 6 1.62 -2.64 -2.15
N GLU A 7 2.20 -2.59 -0.96
CA GLU A 7 1.71 -3.24 0.24
C GLU A 7 0.98 -2.23 1.11
N PHE A 8 -0.23 -2.52 1.56
CA PHE A 8 -0.98 -1.67 2.48
C PHE A 8 -1.36 -2.43 3.72
N ILE A 9 -1.04 -1.87 4.88
CA ILE A 9 -1.31 -2.46 6.19
C ILE A 9 -2.45 -1.67 6.80
N ASN A 10 -3.66 -2.24 6.80
CA ASN A 10 -4.83 -1.65 7.42
C ASN A 10 -4.84 -1.98 8.92
N THR A 11 -4.70 -0.95 9.77
CA THR A 11 -4.72 -1.10 11.23
C THR A 11 -6.00 -0.62 11.91
N CYS A 12 -6.95 -0.05 11.15
CA CYS A 12 -8.15 0.55 11.71
C CYS A 12 -9.36 0.25 10.82
N SER A 13 -10.47 -0.19 11.43
CA SER A 13 -11.73 -0.49 10.74
C SER A 13 -12.31 0.70 9.95
N CYS A 14 -11.81 1.91 10.17
CA CYS A 14 -12.20 3.15 9.47
C CYS A 14 -11.45 3.37 8.14
N CYS A 15 -10.37 2.63 7.87
CA CYS A 15 -9.52 2.83 6.68
C CYS A 15 -9.95 2.04 5.45
N ALA A 16 -11.19 1.50 5.41
CA ALA A 16 -11.72 0.80 4.25
C ALA A 16 -11.67 1.65 2.97
N SER A 17 -11.81 2.98 3.09
CA SER A 17 -11.69 3.91 1.96
C SER A 17 -10.31 3.88 1.30
N HIS A 18 -9.22 3.74 2.06
CA HIS A 18 -7.87 3.74 1.50
C HIS A 18 -7.58 2.48 0.67
N GLU A 19 -8.13 1.33 1.06
CA GLU A 19 -7.99 0.10 0.27
C GLU A 19 -8.60 0.25 -1.13
N GLU A 20 -9.78 0.86 -1.20
CA GLU A 20 -10.45 1.14 -2.47
C GLU A 20 -9.67 2.16 -3.30
N ASP A 21 -9.15 3.22 -2.68
CA ASP A 21 -8.33 4.23 -3.36
C ASP A 21 -7.06 3.61 -3.97
N ILE A 22 -6.37 2.74 -3.22
CA ILE A 22 -5.16 2.04 -3.70
C ILE A 22 -5.51 1.12 -4.88
N LYS A 23 -6.60 0.35 -4.78
CA LYS A 23 -7.05 -0.52 -5.87
C LYS A 23 -7.39 0.30 -7.12
N LYS A 24 -8.13 1.41 -6.98
CA LYS A 24 -8.50 2.30 -8.09
C LYS A 24 -7.27 2.94 -8.73
N ALA A 25 -6.32 3.40 -7.93
CA ALA A 25 -5.08 4.00 -8.40
C ALA A 25 -4.17 2.97 -9.10
N ALA A 26 -4.15 1.71 -8.65
CA ALA A 26 -3.39 0.64 -9.28
C ALA A 26 -4.04 0.06 -10.55
N GLN A 27 -5.38 0.10 -10.65
CA GLN A 27 -6.16 -0.43 -11.77
C GLN A 27 -5.64 -0.03 -13.17
N PRO A 28 -5.32 1.25 -13.47
CA PRO A 28 -4.80 1.65 -14.78
C PRO A 28 -3.43 1.07 -15.11
N TYR A 29 -2.67 0.63 -14.11
CA TYR A 29 -1.32 0.07 -14.31
C TYR A 29 -1.31 -1.45 -14.52
N GLY A 30 -2.42 -2.14 -14.25
CA GLY A 30 -2.61 -3.57 -14.52
C GLY A 30 -1.44 -4.42 -14.00
N ASP A 31 -0.84 -5.24 -14.87
CA ASP A 31 0.28 -6.12 -14.53
C ASP A 31 1.57 -5.42 -14.08
N LYS A 32 1.66 -4.09 -14.18
CA LYS A 32 2.82 -3.33 -13.71
C LYS A 32 2.80 -3.09 -12.20
N VAL A 33 1.63 -3.15 -11.56
CA VAL A 33 1.46 -2.88 -10.13
C VAL A 33 0.80 -4.09 -9.45
N GLU A 34 1.44 -4.63 -8.43
CA GLU A 34 0.89 -5.67 -7.58
C GLU A 34 0.46 -5.07 -6.24
N VAL A 35 -0.83 -5.09 -5.95
CA VAL A 35 -1.38 -4.57 -4.68
C VAL A 35 -1.59 -5.71 -3.69
N LYS A 36 -1.01 -5.60 -2.50
CA LYS A 36 -1.20 -6.50 -1.38
C LYS A 36 -1.78 -5.73 -0.20
N ILE A 37 -2.92 -6.18 0.31
CA ILE A 37 -3.55 -5.60 1.49
C ILE A 37 -3.38 -6.57 2.65
N TYR A 38 -2.89 -6.08 3.77
CA TYR A 38 -2.75 -6.80 5.02
C TYR A 38 -3.64 -6.16 6.07
N HIS A 39 -4.32 -6.97 6.88
CA HIS A 39 -5.15 -6.49 7.96
C HIS A 39 -4.49 -6.77 9.31
N ALA A 40 -4.27 -5.73 10.10
CA ALA A 40 -3.68 -5.86 11.42
C ALA A 40 -4.57 -6.72 12.33
N GLY A 41 -3.97 -7.74 12.94
CA GLY A 41 -4.68 -8.71 13.78
C GLY A 41 -5.23 -9.92 13.03
N ILE A 42 -5.22 -9.90 11.69
CA ILE A 42 -5.50 -11.06 10.84
C ILE A 42 -4.20 -11.54 10.21
N ASP A 43 -3.51 -10.64 9.52
CA ASP A 43 -2.23 -10.87 8.90
C ASP A 43 -1.10 -10.50 9.85
N PHE A 44 -0.13 -11.40 10.01
CA PHE A 44 1.06 -11.18 10.85
C PHE A 44 2.36 -11.18 10.02
N ASP A 45 2.27 -11.41 8.71
CA ASP A 45 3.44 -11.46 7.82
C ASP A 45 4.18 -10.11 7.77
N TYR A 46 3.42 -9.02 7.67
CA TYR A 46 3.98 -7.67 7.65
C TYR A 46 4.73 -7.31 8.94
N LEU A 47 4.37 -7.89 10.08
CA LEU A 47 5.02 -7.61 11.36
C LEU A 47 6.47 -8.08 11.38
N ARG A 48 6.77 -9.20 10.72
CA ARG A 48 8.15 -9.70 10.62
C ARG A 48 9.02 -8.82 9.72
N LYS A 49 8.41 -8.22 8.69
CA LYS A 49 9.10 -7.35 7.73
C LYS A 49 9.28 -5.92 8.25
N TYR A 50 8.22 -5.34 8.81
CA TYR A 50 8.12 -3.91 9.09
C TYR A 50 7.94 -3.56 10.58
N GLY A 51 7.76 -4.57 11.44
CA GLY A 51 7.52 -4.38 12.87
C GLY A 51 6.07 -3.98 13.20
N MET A 52 5.85 -3.53 14.44
CA MET A 52 4.53 -3.10 14.89
C MET A 52 4.12 -1.81 14.18
N ILE A 53 3.07 -1.91 13.38
CA ILE A 53 2.43 -0.79 12.71
C ILE A 53 1.18 -0.41 13.48
N SER A 54 1.12 0.82 13.98
CA SER A 54 -0.02 1.32 14.78
C SER A 54 -1.06 2.09 13.96
N ARG A 55 -0.73 2.50 12.75
CA ARG A 55 -1.58 3.30 11.84
C ARG A 55 -1.53 2.75 10.42
N GLY A 56 -2.62 2.98 9.65
CA GLY A 56 -2.70 2.58 8.25
C GLY A 56 -1.46 3.03 7.48
N THR A 57 -0.66 2.08 6.97
CA THR A 57 0.63 2.37 6.36
C THR A 57 0.71 1.70 4.99
N MET A 58 1.08 2.45 3.96
CA MET A 58 1.39 1.92 2.64
C MET A 58 2.90 1.82 2.46
N ILE A 59 3.36 0.75 1.84
CA ILE A 59 4.75 0.48 1.55
C ILE A 59 4.88 0.14 0.07
N ILE A 60 5.80 0.80 -0.62
CA ILE A 60 6.07 0.56 -2.04
C ILE A 60 7.44 -0.09 -2.20
N ASN A 61 7.48 -1.22 -2.92
CA ASN A 61 8.63 -2.07 -3.17
C ASN A 61 9.38 -2.52 -1.91
N GLY A 62 8.72 -2.49 -0.75
CA GLY A 62 9.37 -2.76 0.55
C GLY A 62 10.39 -1.70 0.98
N GLN A 63 10.47 -0.57 0.28
CA GLN A 63 11.48 0.48 0.50
C GLN A 63 10.86 1.80 0.93
N LYS A 64 9.85 2.30 0.20
CA LYS A 64 9.19 3.57 0.51
C LYS A 64 8.00 3.34 1.42
N LYS A 65 8.02 3.88 2.64
CA LYS A 65 6.92 3.76 3.61
C LYS A 65 6.17 5.08 3.73
N TYR A 66 4.85 5.02 3.71
CA TYR A 66 3.93 6.15 3.82
C TYR A 66 2.93 5.87 4.95
N ASP A 67 3.06 6.59 6.06
CA ASP A 67 2.15 6.55 7.20
C ASP A 67 0.92 7.47 7.03
N SER A 68 1.04 8.48 6.18
CA SER A 68 0.02 9.49 5.92
C SER A 68 -0.62 9.22 4.57
N LEU A 69 -1.77 8.54 4.60
CA LEU A 69 -2.46 8.12 3.39
C LEU A 69 -3.65 9.04 3.14
N ASN A 70 -3.61 9.70 2.00
CA ASN A 70 -4.75 10.34 1.38
C ASN A 70 -4.76 9.95 -0.09
N LYS A 71 -5.90 10.19 -0.76
CA LYS A 71 -6.07 9.85 -2.16
C LYS A 71 -4.93 10.39 -3.05
N GLU A 72 -4.54 11.64 -2.85
CA GLU A 72 -3.48 12.30 -3.63
C GLU A 72 -2.09 11.63 -3.45
N ILE A 73 -1.70 11.32 -2.21
CA ILE A 73 -0.43 10.66 -1.89
C ILE A 73 -0.41 9.24 -2.45
N ILE A 74 -1.53 8.52 -2.36
CA ILE A 74 -1.66 7.16 -2.91
C ILE A 74 -1.45 7.20 -4.43
N GLU A 75 -2.21 8.05 -5.14
CA GLU A 75 -2.10 8.19 -6.60
C GLU A 75 -0.69 8.60 -7.00
N LYS A 76 -0.12 9.60 -6.33
CA LYS A 76 1.22 10.12 -6.64
C LYS A 76 2.30 9.08 -6.37
N ALA A 77 2.23 8.34 -5.27
CA ALA A 77 3.26 7.37 -4.91
C ALA A 77 3.24 6.15 -5.84
N ILE A 78 2.05 5.69 -6.28
CA ILE A 78 1.94 4.62 -7.28
C ILE A 78 2.47 5.12 -8.64
N GLN A 79 2.08 6.32 -9.06
CA GLN A 79 2.57 6.90 -10.31
C GLN A 79 4.09 7.07 -10.32
N ASP A 80 4.66 7.60 -9.23
CA ASP A 80 6.10 7.77 -9.04
C ASP A 80 6.83 6.43 -9.15
N ALA A 81 6.33 5.40 -8.48
CA ALA A 81 6.94 4.08 -8.49
C ALA A 81 6.83 3.36 -9.84
N VAL A 82 5.80 3.63 -10.64
CA VAL A 82 5.67 3.09 -12.01
C VAL A 82 6.49 3.91 -13.02
N GLY A 83 6.74 5.18 -12.73
CA GLY A 83 7.50 6.10 -13.57
C GLY A 83 9.02 6.06 -13.37
N GLU A 84 9.49 5.61 -12.20
CA GLU A 84 10.89 5.21 -11.93
C GLU A 84 11.30 3.93 -12.68
#